data_AF-A0A2E4P7J1-F1
#
_entry.id   AF-A0A2E4P7J1-F1
#
_cell.length_a   1.000
_cell.length_b   1.000
_cell.length_c   1.000
_cell.angle_alpha   90.00
_cell.angle_beta   90.00
_cell.angle_gamma   90.00
#
_symmetry.space_group_name_H-M   'P 1'
#
loop_
_entity.id
_entity.type
_entity.pdbx_description
1 polymer ?
#
loop_
_entity_poly.entity_id
_entity_poly.type
_entity_poly.pdbx_seq_one_letter_code
_entity_poly.pdbx_strand_id
1 'polypeptide(L)'
;MVNTEDFIKRLEFLLEYYNVSASAFADKLGIQRSGLSHLLSGRNKPSLDFILKVIETFPEVDIYWLLNGKGSFPKDDNPKSTVTAAPTPVNTTKDLFTQEEQEPSTGKQSESSSGNYIEENIERIVVFYTNGTFKSYTHKN
;
A
#
# COMPACT_ATOMS: atom_id res chain seq x y z
N MET A 1 22.34 -4.80 12.80
CA MET A 1 21.49 -5.88 13.35
C MET A 1 20.06 -5.66 12.85
N VAL A 2 19.24 -6.70 12.66
CA VAL A 2 17.82 -6.53 12.33
C VAL A 2 17.09 -5.93 13.54
N ASN A 3 16.23 -4.92 13.33
CA ASN A 3 15.35 -4.43 14.38
C ASN A 3 14.09 -5.30 14.42
N THR A 4 13.87 -6.00 15.53
CA THR A 4 12.70 -6.87 15.72
C THR A 4 11.39 -6.07 15.70
N GLU A 5 11.37 -4.86 16.26
CA GLU A 5 10.16 -4.04 16.31
C GLU A 5 9.68 -3.62 14.92
N ASP A 6 10.60 -3.16 14.07
CA ASP A 6 10.23 -2.72 12.72
C ASP A 6 9.90 -3.90 11.79
N PHE A 7 10.46 -5.08 12.09
CA PHE A 7 10.05 -6.34 11.44
C PHE A 7 8.61 -6.71 11.81
N ILE A 8 8.23 -6.58 13.09
CA ILE A 8 6.85 -6.83 13.56
C ILE A 8 5.87 -5.84 12.90
N LYS A 9 6.17 -4.54 12.89
CA LYS A 9 5.32 -3.52 12.23
C LYS A 9 5.09 -3.84 10.75
N ARG A 10 6.13 -4.29 10.03
CA ARG A 10 6.00 -4.71 8.62
C ARG A 10 5.22 -6.01 8.45
N LEU A 11 5.32 -6.94 9.40
CA LEU A 11 4.52 -8.16 9.39
C LEU A 11 3.04 -7.87 9.69
N GLU A 12 2.74 -6.99 10.65
CA GLU A 12 1.40 -6.48 10.92
C GLU A 12 0.79 -5.78 9.70
N PHE A 13 1.58 -4.96 9.01
CA PHE A 13 1.19 -4.35 7.73
C PHE A 13 0.88 -5.41 6.65
N LEU A 14 1.62 -6.53 6.57
CA LEU A 14 1.26 -7.62 5.64
C LEU A 14 -0.05 -8.31 6.02
N LEU A 15 -0.33 -8.52 7.31
CA LEU A 15 -1.62 -9.05 7.77
C LEU A 15 -2.78 -8.12 7.38
N GLU A 16 -2.60 -6.81 7.51
CA GLU A 16 -3.58 -5.80 7.10
C GLU A 16 -3.74 -5.74 5.57
N TYR A 17 -2.63 -5.71 4.81
CA TYR A 17 -2.62 -5.63 3.35
C TYR A 17 -3.33 -6.82 2.67
N TYR A 18 -3.08 -8.05 3.14
CA TYR A 18 -3.81 -9.23 2.65
C TYR A 18 -5.19 -9.42 3.31
N ASN A 19 -5.56 -8.56 4.27
CA ASN A 19 -6.79 -8.63 5.08
C ASN A 19 -6.98 -10.02 5.74
N VAL A 20 -5.94 -10.53 6.41
CA VAL A 20 -5.91 -11.85 7.05
C VAL A 20 -5.62 -11.76 8.55
N SER A 21 -6.38 -12.52 9.34
CA SER A 21 -6.05 -12.73 10.75
C SER A 21 -4.72 -13.47 10.91
N ALA A 22 -4.02 -13.24 12.03
CA ALA A 22 -2.79 -13.96 12.35
C ALA A 22 -2.95 -15.49 12.30
N SER A 23 -4.10 -16.03 12.73
CA SER A 23 -4.40 -17.46 12.59
C SER A 23 -4.37 -17.91 11.14
N ALA A 24 -5.06 -17.20 10.24
CA ALA A 24 -5.10 -17.53 8.81
C ALA A 24 -3.75 -17.31 8.11
N PHE A 25 -2.96 -16.32 8.55
CA PHE A 25 -1.59 -16.10 8.06
C PHE A 25 -0.66 -17.25 8.46
N ALA A 26 -0.71 -17.71 9.71
CA ALA A 26 0.05 -18.87 10.16
C ALA A 26 -0.38 -20.17 9.46
N ASP A 27 -1.69 -20.36 9.24
CA ASP A 27 -2.23 -21.51 8.50
C ASP A 27 -1.75 -21.52 7.04
N LYS A 28 -1.74 -20.35 6.37
CA LYS A 28 -1.19 -20.16 5.00
C LYS A 28 0.29 -20.53 4.91
N LEU A 29 1.10 -20.11 5.88
CA LEU A 29 2.53 -20.41 5.95
C LEU A 29 2.86 -21.85 6.39
N GLY A 30 1.87 -22.66 6.78
CA GLY A 30 2.09 -23.99 7.33
C GLY A 30 2.87 -23.99 8.66
N ILE A 31 2.72 -22.95 9.48
CA ILE A 31 3.41 -22.80 10.77
C ILE A 31 2.44 -22.88 11.95
N GLN A 32 2.98 -23.16 13.14
CA GLN A 32 2.17 -23.16 14.36
C GLN A 32 1.73 -21.73 14.73
N ARG A 33 0.42 -21.51 14.90
CA ARG A 33 -0.18 -20.20 15.27
C ARG A 33 0.45 -19.55 16.51
N SER A 34 0.87 -20.35 17.50
CA SER A 34 1.60 -19.88 18.68
C SER A 34 2.98 -19.30 18.34
N GLY A 35 3.67 -19.84 17.33
CA GLY A 35 4.95 -19.32 16.86
C GLY A 35 4.82 -17.89 16.32
N LEU A 36 3.80 -17.64 15.48
CA LEU A 36 3.49 -16.30 14.99
C LEU A 36 3.06 -15.36 16.12
N SER A 37 2.23 -15.82 17.06
CA SER A 37 1.80 -15.01 18.21
C SER A 37 2.95 -14.58 19.15
N HIS A 38 3.89 -15.49 19.43
CA HIS A 38 5.11 -15.14 20.20
C HIS A 38 6.06 -14.20 19.46
N LEU A 39 6.03 -14.20 18.13
CA LEU A 39 6.80 -13.30 17.29
C LEU A 39 6.15 -11.90 17.28
N LEU A 40 4.84 -11.79 17.01
CA LEU A 40 4.10 -10.52 17.01
C LEU A 40 4.15 -9.83 18.38
N SER A 41 4.15 -10.59 19.48
CA SER A 41 4.33 -10.04 20.85
C SER A 41 5.77 -9.62 21.20
N GLY A 42 6.71 -9.61 20.24
CA GLY A 42 8.09 -9.17 20.45
C GLY A 42 8.98 -10.12 21.26
N ARG A 43 8.44 -11.25 21.72
CA ARG A 43 9.14 -12.19 22.61
C ARG A 43 10.12 -13.09 21.86
N ASN A 44 9.83 -13.40 20.61
CA ASN A 44 10.67 -14.24 19.75
C ASN A 44 11.22 -13.44 18.54
N LYS A 45 12.45 -13.76 18.14
CA LYS A 45 12.97 -13.36 16.82
C LYS A 45 12.40 -14.28 15.72
N PRO A 46 12.21 -13.80 14.48
CA PRO A 46 11.91 -14.67 13.35
C PRO A 46 13.01 -15.72 13.13
N SER A 47 12.62 -16.94 12.78
CA SER A 47 13.54 -17.95 12.25
C SER A 47 13.78 -17.71 10.76
N LEU A 48 14.88 -18.26 10.21
CA LEU A 48 15.11 -18.23 8.77
C LEU A 48 14.02 -18.98 8.00
N ASP A 49 13.58 -20.14 8.52
CA ASP A 49 12.45 -20.93 7.99
C ASP A 49 11.15 -20.10 7.88
N PHE A 50 10.85 -19.26 8.87
CA PHE A 50 9.69 -18.35 8.81
C PHE A 50 9.85 -17.32 7.69
N ILE A 51 11.03 -16.69 7.57
CA ILE A 51 11.29 -15.66 6.56
C ILE A 51 11.23 -16.25 5.14
N LEU A 52 11.76 -17.45 4.94
CA LEU A 52 11.71 -18.17 3.66
C LEU A 52 10.25 -18.48 3.28
N LYS A 53 9.47 -19.06 4.20
CA LYS A 53 8.04 -19.36 3.96
C LYS A 53 7.22 -18.11 3.64
N VAL A 54 7.53 -16.95 4.23
CA VAL A 54 6.86 -15.68 3.89
C VAL A 54 7.12 -15.32 2.41
N ILE A 55 8.37 -15.33 1.94
CA ILE A 55 8.68 -14.96 0.55
C ILE A 55 8.29 -16.05 -0.47
N GLU A 56 8.18 -17.30 -0.06
CA GLU A 56 7.64 -18.41 -0.87
C GLU A 56 6.12 -18.35 -1.03
N THR A 57 5.41 -17.87 0.01
CA THR A 57 3.93 -17.78 0.02
C THR A 57 3.42 -16.46 -0.57
N PHE A 58 4.24 -15.39 -0.47
CA PHE A 58 3.93 -14.04 -0.91
C PHE A 58 5.11 -13.49 -1.72
N PRO A 59 5.25 -13.87 -3.02
CA PRO A 59 6.41 -13.50 -3.85
C PRO A 59 6.59 -11.99 -4.03
N GLU A 60 5.50 -11.22 -3.92
CA GLU A 60 5.48 -9.76 -3.85
C GLU A 60 6.23 -9.15 -2.64
N VAL A 61 6.60 -9.96 -1.62
CA VAL A 61 7.34 -9.51 -0.42
C VAL A 61 8.85 -9.60 -0.65
N ASP A 62 9.52 -8.45 -0.82
CA ASP A 62 10.98 -8.45 -0.85
C ASP A 62 11.60 -8.67 0.54
N ILE A 63 12.62 -9.53 0.61
CA ILE A 63 13.30 -9.89 1.85
C ILE A 63 14.07 -8.72 2.50
N TYR A 64 14.65 -7.80 1.70
CA TYR A 64 15.30 -6.60 2.23
C TYR A 64 14.28 -5.57 2.71
N TRP A 65 13.10 -5.52 2.09
CA TRP A 65 12.00 -4.71 2.62
C TRP A 65 11.53 -5.27 3.96
N LEU A 66 11.24 -6.58 4.03
CA LEU A 66 10.76 -7.25 5.24
C LEU A 66 11.78 -7.15 6.41
N LEU A 67 13.07 -7.41 6.18
CA LEU A 67 14.09 -7.42 7.22
C LEU A 67 14.64 -6.03 7.59
N ASN A 68 14.77 -5.12 6.61
CA ASN A 68 15.49 -3.86 6.78
C ASN A 68 14.70 -2.60 6.41
N GLY A 69 13.47 -2.71 5.90
CA GLY A 69 12.70 -1.58 5.38
C GLY A 69 13.31 -0.93 4.14
N LYS A 70 14.07 -1.70 3.34
CA LYS A 70 14.77 -1.22 2.14
C LYS A 70 14.27 -1.92 0.88
N GLY A 71 13.88 -1.15 -0.12
CA GLY A 71 13.19 -1.65 -1.32
C GLY A 71 11.71 -1.22 -1.31
N SER A 72 10.94 -1.70 -2.28
CA SER A 72 9.49 -1.49 -2.35
C SER A 72 8.71 -2.71 -1.86
N PHE A 73 7.48 -2.46 -1.43
CA PHE A 73 6.42 -3.46 -1.31
C PHE A 73 5.10 -2.83 -1.80
N PRO A 74 4.32 -3.48 -2.68
CA PRO A 74 4.66 -4.71 -3.41
C PRO A 74 5.94 -4.57 -4.24
N LYS A 75 6.56 -5.70 -4.55
CA LYS A 75 7.73 -5.76 -5.43
C LYS A 75 7.29 -5.60 -6.89
N ASP A 76 7.84 -4.60 -7.58
CA ASP A 76 7.63 -4.41 -9.01
C ASP A 76 8.36 -5.50 -9.82
N ASP A 77 7.69 -6.62 -10.09
CA ASP A 77 8.15 -7.67 -11.02
C ASP A 77 8.02 -7.23 -12.50
N ASN A 78 8.42 -5.99 -12.78
CA ASN A 78 8.66 -5.48 -14.12
C ASN A 78 10.18 -5.53 -14.39
N PRO A 79 10.72 -6.61 -15.01
CA PRO A 79 12.11 -6.69 -15.42
C PRO A 79 12.37 -5.77 -16.63
N LYS A 80 12.20 -4.46 -16.41
CA LYS A 80 12.35 -3.41 -17.41
C LYS A 80 13.83 -3.20 -17.67
N SER A 81 14.37 -4.05 -18.55
CA SER A 81 15.78 -4.07 -18.97
C SER A 81 16.35 -2.66 -19.10
N THR A 82 17.49 -2.43 -18.45
CA THR A 82 18.26 -1.18 -18.51
C THR A 82 18.97 -1.04 -19.85
N VAL A 83 18.19 -0.97 -20.93
CA VAL A 83 18.66 -0.58 -22.26
C VAL A 83 18.88 0.93 -22.25
N THR A 84 20.12 1.33 -22.01
CA THR A 84 20.55 2.73 -22.10
C THR A 84 20.32 3.26 -23.50
N ALA A 85 19.30 4.13 -23.65
CA ALA A 85 19.09 4.96 -24.82
C ALA A 85 19.31 6.43 -24.44
N ALA A 86 20.24 7.09 -25.14
CA ALA A 86 20.57 8.50 -24.93
C ALA A 86 19.48 9.44 -25.52
N PRO A 87 19.40 10.72 -25.09
CA PRO A 87 18.23 11.55 -25.35
C PRO A 87 18.25 12.27 -26.70
N THR A 88 17.06 12.46 -27.29
CA THR A 88 16.77 13.51 -28.27
C THR A 88 15.40 14.15 -27.98
N PRO A 89 15.27 15.50 -28.00
CA PRO A 89 14.03 16.19 -27.70
C PRO A 89 13.21 16.54 -28.95
N VAL A 90 11.87 16.56 -28.84
CA VAL A 90 10.99 17.23 -29.79
C VAL A 90 9.86 17.95 -29.02
N ASN A 91 9.63 19.22 -29.33
CA ASN A 91 8.58 20.05 -28.72
C ASN A 91 7.27 19.98 -29.52
N THR A 92 6.13 19.96 -28.82
CA THR A 92 4.84 20.58 -29.20
C THR A 92 4.09 20.82 -27.88
N THR A 93 4.21 21.96 -27.19
CA THR A 93 3.68 23.31 -27.49
C THR A 93 2.16 23.40 -27.60
N LYS A 94 1.62 24.46 -26.96
CA LYS A 94 0.22 24.94 -26.97
C LYS A 94 -0.78 24.21 -26.04
N ASP A 95 -1.75 24.88 -25.40
CA ASP A 95 -2.06 26.34 -25.41
C ASP A 95 -2.22 26.95 -24.00
N LEU A 96 -2.20 28.27 -23.94
CA LEU A 96 -2.19 29.12 -22.74
C LEU A 96 -2.97 30.42 -23.06
N PHE A 97 -3.94 30.81 -22.23
CA PHE A 97 -4.95 31.87 -22.48
C PHE A 97 -5.95 31.52 -23.63
N THR A 98 -7.23 31.88 -23.65
CA THR A 98 -8.16 32.67 -22.79
C THR A 98 -9.59 32.03 -22.96
N GLN A 99 -10.74 32.37 -22.37
CA GLN A 99 -11.27 33.56 -21.68
C GLN A 99 -12.56 33.21 -20.88
N GLU A 100 -13.22 34.24 -20.29
CA GLU A 100 -14.63 34.29 -19.84
C GLU A 100 -15.06 33.38 -18.65
N GLU A 101 -15.89 33.84 -17.69
CA GLU A 101 -16.26 35.21 -17.29
C GLU A 101 -16.65 35.24 -15.79
N GLN A 102 -17.92 35.43 -15.42
CA GLN A 102 -18.34 35.88 -14.07
C GLN A 102 -19.60 35.18 -13.50
N GLU A 103 -19.50 34.76 -12.22
CA GLU A 103 -20.39 34.98 -11.04
C GLU A 103 -21.91 35.35 -11.22
N PRO A 104 -22.81 35.09 -10.22
CA PRO A 104 -22.50 34.94 -8.79
C PRO A 104 -23.25 33.88 -7.93
N SER A 105 -22.64 33.54 -6.79
CA SER A 105 -23.27 33.02 -5.55
C SER A 105 -23.87 31.59 -5.59
N THR A 106 -24.02 30.83 -4.49
CA THR A 106 -24.02 31.17 -3.05
C THR A 106 -23.16 30.18 -2.26
N GLY A 107 -22.33 30.67 -1.34
CA GLY A 107 -21.31 29.86 -0.67
C GLY A 107 -21.75 29.09 0.59
N LYS A 108 -20.94 28.10 0.96
CA LYS A 108 -20.75 27.62 2.34
C LYS A 108 -19.35 27.08 2.51
N GLN A 109 -18.75 27.34 3.68
CA GLN A 109 -17.39 26.93 4.01
C GLN A 109 -17.32 25.43 4.33
N SER A 110 -16.25 24.78 3.89
CA SER A 110 -15.56 23.75 4.68
C SER A 110 -14.10 23.64 4.20
N GLU A 111 -13.20 23.18 5.05
CA GLU A 111 -11.76 23.32 4.86
C GLU A 111 -11.17 22.21 3.99
N SER A 112 -10.62 22.58 2.83
CA SER A 112 -9.97 21.65 1.91
C SER A 112 -8.56 21.26 2.37
N SER A 113 -8.46 20.25 3.23
CA SER A 113 -7.21 19.50 3.44
C SER A 113 -6.94 18.58 2.24
N SER A 114 -6.59 19.18 1.09
CA SER A 114 -6.45 18.53 -0.22
C SER A 114 -5.28 17.55 -0.31
N GLY A 115 -5.45 16.37 0.31
CA GLY A 115 -4.74 15.17 -0.12
C GLY A 115 -5.09 14.91 -1.59
N ASN A 116 -4.12 15.11 -2.48
CA ASN A 116 -4.29 14.88 -3.92
C ASN A 116 -4.26 13.38 -4.20
N TYR A 117 -5.36 12.70 -3.89
CA TYR A 117 -5.67 11.40 -4.44
C TYR A 117 -5.96 11.60 -5.92
N ILE A 118 -5.16 10.99 -6.79
CA ILE A 118 -5.38 11.03 -8.23
C ILE A 118 -6.70 10.30 -8.51
N GLU A 119 -7.69 10.99 -9.07
CA GLU A 119 -9.06 10.47 -9.25
C GLU A 119 -9.16 9.39 -10.35
N GLU A 120 -8.07 9.17 -11.09
CA GLU A 120 -7.99 8.14 -12.13
C GLU A 120 -8.05 6.73 -11.53
N ASN A 121 -9.15 6.02 -11.81
CA ASN A 121 -9.41 4.59 -11.51
C ASN A 121 -9.92 4.23 -10.09
N ILE A 122 -10.62 5.13 -9.39
CA ILE A 122 -11.30 4.79 -8.11
C ILE A 122 -12.59 3.98 -8.36
N GLU A 123 -12.57 2.66 -8.14
CA GLU A 123 -13.76 1.79 -8.29
C GLU A 123 -14.85 2.06 -7.23
N ARG A 124 -14.44 2.16 -5.95
CA ARG A 124 -15.35 2.18 -4.80
C ARG A 124 -14.75 2.89 -3.58
N ILE A 125 -15.57 3.68 -2.90
CA ILE A 125 -15.27 4.31 -1.60
C ILE A 125 -16.26 3.78 -0.57
N VAL A 126 -15.81 3.50 0.66
CA VAL A 126 -16.68 3.13 1.79
C VAL A 126 -16.42 4.08 2.97
N VAL A 127 -17.47 4.72 3.45
CA VAL A 127 -17.43 5.68 4.57
C VAL A 127 -18.15 5.07 5.76
N PHE A 128 -17.43 4.91 6.88
CA PHE A 128 -17.98 4.44 8.16
C PHE A 128 -18.36 5.63 9.05
N TYR A 129 -19.46 5.50 9.78
CA TYR A 129 -19.97 6.52 10.69
C TYR A 129 -19.87 6.05 12.16
N THR A 130 -19.73 6.98 13.09
CA THR A 130 -19.59 6.71 14.54
C THR A 130 -20.81 6.04 15.18
N ASN A 131 -21.96 6.01 14.49
CA ASN A 131 -23.16 5.28 14.88
C ASN A 131 -23.16 3.80 14.41
N GLY A 132 -22.05 3.30 13.85
CA GLY A 132 -21.91 1.94 13.34
C GLY A 132 -22.51 1.70 11.95
N THR A 133 -23.10 2.71 11.30
CA THR A 133 -23.55 2.61 9.91
C THR A 133 -22.42 2.88 8.93
N PHE A 134 -22.58 2.48 7.68
CA PHE A 134 -21.68 2.84 6.59
C PHE A 134 -22.46 3.24 5.33
N LYS A 135 -21.78 3.94 4.41
CA LYS A 135 -22.23 4.13 3.02
C LYS A 135 -21.13 3.69 2.07
N SER A 136 -21.52 2.98 1.02
CA SER A 136 -20.65 2.70 -0.12
C SER A 136 -21.03 3.59 -1.31
N TYR A 137 -20.01 4.04 -2.03
CA TYR A 137 -20.10 4.79 -3.26
C TYR A 137 -19.30 4.00 -4.31
N THR A 138 -19.90 3.72 -5.46
CA THR A 138 -19.23 3.07 -6.60
C THR A 138 -19.20 4.03 -7.76
N HIS A 139 -18.11 4.04 -8.51
CA HIS A 139 -18.07 4.76 -9.79
C HIS A 139 -19.17 4.21 -10.71
N LYS A 140 -19.90 5.11 -11.39
CA LYS A 140 -20.87 4.75 -12.42
C LYS A 140 -20.35 5.27 -13.76
N ASN A 141 -20.17 4.33 -14.68
CA ASN A 141 -20.07 4.60 -16.10
C ASN A 141 -21.43 5.03 -16.67
#